data_AF-A0A2D0UFG2-F1
#
_entry.id   AF-A0A2D0UFG2-F1
#
_cell.length_a   1.000
_cell.length_b   1.000
_cell.length_c   1.000
_cell.angle_alpha   90.00
_cell.angle_beta   90.00
_cell.angle_gamma   90.00
#
_symmetry.space_group_name_H-M   'P 1'
#
loop_
_entity.id
_entity.type
_entity.pdbx_description
1 polymer ?
#
loop_
_entity_poly.entity_id
_entity_poly.type
_entity_poly.pdbx_seq_one_letter_code
_entity_poly.pdbx_strand_id
1 'polypeptide(L)'
;MATWKSFSLLDAVSPLMEQMMFFHDHTMMILLMILTMVAYIMATMMKNKFINKTLLEGQLIEIIWTILPTVTLIFIATPSLNLLYL
;
A
#
# COMPACT_ATOMS: atom_id res chain seq x y z
N MET A 1 21.24 17.15 8.74
CA MET A 1 20.58 18.36 8.15
C MET A 1 20.18 18.04 6.73
N ALA A 2 19.03 18.53 6.26
CA ALA A 2 18.58 18.26 4.89
C ALA A 2 19.55 18.84 3.86
N THR A 3 20.03 17.98 2.97
CA THR A 3 20.80 18.38 1.79
C THR A 3 19.86 18.58 0.61
N TRP A 4 20.27 19.42 -0.34
CA TRP A 4 19.56 19.56 -1.60
C TRP A 4 19.44 18.19 -2.27
N LYS A 5 18.23 17.83 -2.72
CA LYS A 5 17.88 16.51 -3.33
C LYS A 5 17.77 15.33 -2.35
N SER A 6 17.53 15.55 -1.06
CA SER A 6 17.17 14.46 -0.14
C SER A 6 15.72 14.01 -0.37
N PHE A 7 15.53 12.76 -0.84
CA PHE A 7 14.21 12.14 -1.04
C PHE A 7 13.78 11.25 0.14
N SER A 8 14.75 10.77 0.92
CA SER A 8 14.51 9.97 2.13
C SER A 8 14.34 10.86 3.36
N LEU A 9 13.85 10.26 4.44
CA LEU A 9 13.87 10.88 5.77
C LEU A 9 15.31 11.19 6.21
N LEU A 10 15.44 12.16 7.12
CA LEU A 10 16.70 12.43 7.81
C LEU A 10 17.00 11.32 8.81
N ASP A 11 18.30 11.08 9.05
CA ASP A 11 18.74 10.14 10.08
C ASP A 11 18.09 10.44 11.43
N ALA A 12 17.68 9.39 12.14
CA ALA A 12 17.04 9.52 13.44
C ALA A 12 17.99 10.07 14.50
N VAL A 13 17.48 11.02 15.28
CA VAL A 13 18.17 11.61 16.45
C VAL A 13 17.55 11.12 17.76
N SER A 14 16.41 10.42 17.71
CA SER A 14 15.73 9.83 18.87
C SER A 14 15.25 8.40 18.57
N PRO A 15 15.10 7.54 19.59
CA PRO A 15 14.59 6.18 19.42
C PRO A 15 13.19 6.14 18.79
N LEU A 16 12.34 7.13 19.10
CA LEU A 16 11.01 7.26 18.49
C LEU A 16 11.10 7.52 16.98
N MET A 17 12.03 8.37 16.54
CA MET A 17 12.23 8.65 15.11
C MET A 17 12.71 7.39 14.37
N GLU A 18 13.54 6.56 15.00
CA GLU A 18 13.98 5.28 14.42
C GLU A 18 12.79 4.34 14.16
N GLN A 19 11.88 4.23 15.13
CA GLN A 19 10.66 3.45 14.99
C GLN A 19 9.71 4.01 13.92
N MET A 20 9.61 5.34 13.81
CA MET A 20 8.83 6.00 12.75
C MET A 20 9.42 5.73 11.36
N MET A 21 10.74 5.67 11.22
CA MET A 21 11.39 5.27 9.95
C MET A 21 11.07 3.82 9.59
N PHE A 22 11.13 2.88 10.53
CA PHE A 22 10.74 1.48 10.28
C PHE A 22 9.27 1.36 9.85
N PHE A 23 8.37 2.11 10.49
CA PHE A 23 6.96 2.15 10.10
C PHE A 23 6.74 2.77 8.72
N HIS A 24 7.44 3.87 8.42
CA HIS A 24 7.41 4.48 7.09
C HIS A 24 7.83 3.46 6.01
N ASP A 25 8.93 2.75 6.20
CA ASP A 25 9.41 1.79 5.21
C ASP A 25 8.44 0.61 5.04
N HIS A 26 7.83 0.13 6.13
CA HIS A 26 6.80 -0.90 6.06
C HIS A 26 5.56 -0.44 5.27
N THR A 27 5.06 0.77 5.55
CA THR A 27 3.90 1.32 4.84
C THR A 27 4.19 1.61 3.37
N MET A 28 5.38 2.13 3.05
CA MET A 28 5.81 2.38 1.68
C MET A 28 5.95 1.08 0.88
N MET A 29 6.43 -0.01 1.48
CA MET A 29 6.45 -1.33 0.86
C MET A 29 5.04 -1.79 0.47
N ILE A 30 4.06 -1.66 1.38
CA ILE A 30 2.67 -2.05 1.11
C ILE A 30 2.07 -1.19 -0.01
N LEU A 31 2.26 0.14 0.04
CA LEU A 31 1.77 1.05 -1.00
C LEU A 31 2.33 0.71 -2.38
N LEU A 32 3.63 0.42 -2.47
CA LEU A 32 4.27 0.06 -3.74
C LEU A 32 3.75 -1.28 -4.28
N MET A 33 3.48 -2.25 -3.41
CA MET A 33 2.82 -3.50 -3.81
C MET A 33 1.42 -3.25 -4.38
N ILE A 34 0.62 -2.38 -3.76
CA ILE A 34 -0.72 -2.03 -4.26
C ILE A 34 -0.61 -1.32 -5.62
N LEU A 35 0.26 -0.32 -5.75
CA LEU A 35 0.43 0.43 -7.00
C LEU A 35 0.87 -0.47 -8.16
N THR A 36 1.82 -1.38 -7.92
CA THR A 36 2.29 -2.32 -8.94
C THR A 36 1.20 -3.31 -9.34
N MET A 37 0.41 -3.82 -8.39
CA MET A 37 -0.74 -4.68 -8.67
C MET A 37 -1.79 -3.97 -9.54
N VAL A 38 -2.16 -2.74 -9.20
CA VAL A 38 -3.14 -1.95 -9.97
C VAL A 38 -2.60 -1.63 -11.37
N ALA A 39 -1.33 -1.23 -11.47
CA ALA A 39 -0.69 -0.96 -12.75
C ALA A 39 -0.67 -2.21 -13.65
N TYR A 40 -0.39 -3.39 -13.07
CA TYR A 40 -0.45 -4.66 -13.78
C TYR A 40 -1.85 -4.98 -14.29
N ILE A 41 -2.89 -4.87 -13.45
CA ILE A 41 -4.29 -5.11 -13.85
C ILE A 41 -4.68 -4.17 -15.00
N MET A 42 -4.38 -2.87 -14.88
CA MET A 42 -4.66 -1.91 -15.94
C MET A 42 -3.93 -2.24 -17.24
N ALA A 43 -2.65 -2.61 -17.17
CA ALA A 43 -1.87 -2.98 -18.35
C ALA A 43 -2.41 -4.25 -19.05
N THR A 44 -2.88 -5.24 -18.28
CA THR A 44 -3.48 -6.46 -18.83
C THR A 44 -4.84 -6.19 -19.48
N MET A 45 -5.68 -5.35 -18.87
CA MET A 45 -6.98 -4.97 -19.43
C MET A 45 -6.84 -4.22 -20.76
N MET A 46 -5.84 -3.33 -20.88
CA MET A 46 -5.56 -2.62 -22.14
C MET A 46 -5.08 -3.55 -23.26
N LYS A 47 -4.41 -4.66 -22.92
CA LYS A 47 -3.93 -5.66 -23.89
C LYS A 47 -4.97 -6.75 -24.21
N ASN A 48 -6.07 -6.81 -23.48
CA ASN A 48 -7.06 -7.85 -23.63
C ASN A 48 -7.89 -7.63 -24.91
N LYS A 49 -7.94 -8.64 -25.78
CA LYS A 49 -8.71 -8.62 -27.03
C LYS A 49 -10.12 -9.21 -26.88
N PHE A 50 -10.39 -9.92 -25.79
CA PHE A 50 -11.67 -10.58 -25.55
C PHE A 50 -12.65 -9.63 -24.87
N ILE A 51 -13.83 -9.47 -25.48
CA ILE A 51 -14.89 -8.61 -24.97
C ILE A 51 -15.94 -9.48 -24.31
N ASN A 52 -16.14 -9.31 -23.00
CA ASN A 52 -17.26 -9.87 -22.27
C ASN A 52 -18.27 -8.76 -21.94
N LYS A 53 -19.47 -8.80 -22.54
CA LYS A 53 -20.54 -7.80 -22.31
C LYS A 53 -21.58 -8.24 -21.29
N THR A 54 -21.58 -9.51 -20.88
CA THR A 54 -22.61 -10.06 -19.98
C THR A 54 -22.23 -9.98 -18.51
N LEU A 55 -21.00 -9.60 -18.19
CA LEU A 55 -20.55 -9.33 -16.82
C LEU A 55 -21.07 -7.96 -16.34
N LEU A 56 -22.36 -7.90 -16.02
CA LEU A 56 -23.00 -6.70 -15.47
C LEU A 56 -22.76 -6.56 -13.96
N GLU A 57 -22.77 -7.69 -13.26
CA GLU A 57 -22.58 -7.75 -11.81
C GLU A 57 -21.64 -8.90 -11.46
N GLY A 58 -20.76 -8.66 -10.50
CA GLY A 58 -19.71 -9.59 -10.10
C GLY A 58 -19.54 -9.63 -8.59
N GLN A 59 -20.60 -9.98 -7.85
CA GLN A 59 -20.61 -9.95 -6.37
C GLN A 59 -19.39 -10.63 -5.73
N LEU A 60 -18.94 -11.74 -6.29
CA LEU A 60 -17.74 -12.44 -5.81
C LEU A 60 -16.47 -11.60 -5.96
N ILE A 61 -16.32 -10.88 -7.08
CA ILE A 61 -15.19 -9.98 -7.34
C ILE A 61 -15.24 -8.80 -6.35
N GLU A 62 -16.45 -8.30 -6.08
CA GLU A 62 -16.63 -7.22 -5.11
C GLU A 62 -16.20 -7.61 -3.70
N ILE A 63 -16.64 -8.78 -3.24
CA ILE A 63 -16.24 -9.30 -1.94
C ILE A 63 -14.71 -9.44 -1.84
N ILE A 64 -14.07 -9.96 -2.89
CA ILE A 64 -12.61 -10.13 -2.91
C ILE A 64 -11.89 -8.78 -2.82
N TRP A 65 -12.27 -7.79 -3.64
CA TRP A 65 -11.61 -6.49 -3.63
C TRP A 65 -11.98 -5.60 -2.45
N THR A 66 -12.96 -5.98 -1.61
CA THR A 66 -13.28 -5.28 -0.36
C THR A 66 -12.51 -5.89 0.81
N ILE A 67 -12.43 -7.21 0.88
CA ILE A 67 -11.70 -7.91 1.95
C ILE A 67 -10.19 -7.67 1.83
N LEU A 68 -9.64 -7.77 0.61
CA LEU A 68 -8.19 -7.62 0.40
C LEU A 68 -7.65 -6.27 0.93
N PRO A 69 -8.18 -5.10 0.55
CA PRO A 69 -7.75 -3.82 1.11
C PRO A 69 -7.98 -3.71 2.61
N THR A 70 -9.11 -4.21 3.11
CA THR A 70 -9.42 -4.16 4.55
C THR A 70 -8.35 -4.89 5.37
N VAL A 71 -7.93 -6.09 4.92
CA VAL A 71 -6.86 -6.85 5.56
C VAL A 71 -5.53 -6.09 5.48
N THR A 72 -5.19 -5.50 4.34
CA THR A 72 -3.95 -4.70 4.22
C THR A 72 -3.92 -3.49 5.16
N LEU A 73 -5.07 -2.85 5.41
CA LEU A 73 -5.17 -1.73 6.35
C LEU A 73 -4.98 -2.18 7.80
N ILE A 74 -5.44 -3.37 8.18
CA ILE A 74 -5.19 -3.92 9.52
C ILE A 74 -3.69 -4.12 9.75
N PHE A 75 -2.95 -4.61 8.75
CA PHE A 75 -1.49 -4.76 8.83
C PHE A 75 -0.75 -3.42 8.99
N ILE A 76 -1.29 -2.34 8.43
CA ILE A 76 -0.75 -0.99 8.65
C ILE A 76 -1.12 -0.47 10.04
N ALA A 77 -2.32 -0.76 10.52
CA ALA A 77 -2.85 -0.22 11.77
C ALA A 77 -2.17 -0.81 13.03
N THR A 78 -1.77 -2.08 13.00
CA THR A 78 -1.16 -2.74 14.18
C THR A 78 0.18 -2.13 14.60
N PRO A 79 1.18 -1.92 13.73
CA PRO A 79 2.40 -1.21 14.11
C PRO A 79 2.13 0.28 14.41
N SER A 80 1.19 0.92 13.69
CA SER A 80 0.92 2.35 13.89
C SER A 80 0.35 2.67 15.28
N LEU A 81 -0.57 1.84 15.78
CA LEU A 81 -1.13 1.99 17.12
C LEU A 81 -0.08 1.73 18.19
N ASN A 82 0.74 0.69 18.03
CA ASN A 82 1.82 0.42 18.97
C ASN A 82 2.80 1.59 19.10
N LEU A 83 3.10 2.28 18.00
CA LEU A 83 3.96 3.48 18.01
C LEU A 83 3.32 4.69 18.67
N LEU A 84 2.01 4.86 18.58
CA LEU A 84 1.30 6.00 19.17
C LEU A 84 1.32 5.93 20.70
N TYR A 85 1.26 4.72 21.26
CA TYR A 85 1.20 4.49 22.71
C TYR A 85 2.57 4.25 23.37
N LEU A 86 3.66 4.30 22.59
CA LEU A 86 5.05 4.25 23.07
C LEU A 86 5.56 5.64 23.43
#